data_AF-A0A176S0L3-F1
#
_entry.id   AF-A0A176S0L3-F1
#
_cell.length_a   1.000
_cell.length_b   1.000
_cell.length_c   1.000
_cell.angle_alpha   90.00
_cell.angle_beta   90.00
_cell.angle_gamma   90.00
#
_symmetry.space_group_name_H-M   'P 1'
#
loop_
_entity.id
_entity.type
_entity.pdbx_description
1 polymer ?
#
loop_
_entity_poly.entity_id
_entity_poly.type
_entity_poly.pdbx_seq_one_letter_code
_entity_poly.pdbx_strand_id
1 'polypeptide(L)' 'MLSEPIHTSEELSKCCAAKSLTPSDRQALSLQALARTEPISQLAKRHQVSRRFLYRQMLKGEEALEQAFNSKESEE' A
#
# COMPACT_ATOMS: atom_id res chain seq x y z
N MET A 1 8.23 -15.62 39.29
CA MET A 1 7.59 -16.27 38.13
C MET A 1 7.36 -15.20 37.08
N LEU A 2 8.39 -14.86 36.30
CA LEU A 2 8.29 -13.95 35.16
C LEU A 2 7.90 -14.80 33.95
N SER A 3 6.65 -14.73 33.52
CA SER A 3 6.22 -15.34 32.27
C SER A 3 6.21 -14.26 31.20
N GLU A 4 7.20 -14.34 30.32
CA GLU A 4 7.37 -13.46 29.15
C GLU A 4 6.22 -13.64 28.15
N PRO A 5 5.84 -12.59 27.40
CA PRO A 5 4.79 -12.68 26.40
C PRO A 5 5.25 -13.53 25.21
N ILE A 6 4.38 -14.47 24.83
CA ILE A 6 4.51 -15.33 23.66
C ILE A 6 4.61 -14.45 22.40
N HIS A 7 5.80 -14.32 21.83
CA HIS A 7 6.02 -13.82 20.48
C HIS A 7 6.06 -15.02 19.53
N THR A 8 4.92 -15.42 18.96
CA THR A 8 4.91 -16.50 17.98
C THR A 8 4.02 -16.18 16.78
N SER A 9 4.69 -16.14 15.62
CA SER A 9 4.16 -16.42 14.28
C SER A 9 3.70 -15.27 13.36
N GLU A 10 4.13 -14.02 13.58
CA GLU A 10 3.92 -12.94 12.57
C GLU A 10 5.24 -12.35 12.03
N GLU A 11 6.34 -12.57 12.74
CA GLU A 11 7.66 -11.99 12.43
C GLU A 11 8.45 -12.72 11.34
N LEU A 12 8.03 -13.92 10.90
CA LEU A 12 8.78 -14.74 9.93
C LEU A 12 8.37 -14.57 8.46
N SER A 13 7.42 -13.68 8.14
CA SER A 13 7.07 -13.33 6.75
C SER A 13 7.61 -11.96 6.31
N LYS A 14 8.75 -11.55 6.88
CA LYS A 14 9.42 -10.27 6.56
C LYS A 14 9.88 -10.13 5.11
N CYS A 15 9.93 -11.22 4.35
CA CYS A 15 10.53 -11.16 3.02
C CYS A 15 9.55 -10.66 1.93
N CYS A 16 8.22 -10.69 2.15
CA CYS A 16 7.29 -10.61 1.03
C CYS A 16 5.88 -10.06 1.34
N ALA A 17 5.68 -9.21 2.36
CA ALA A 17 4.35 -8.61 2.62
C ALA A 17 3.76 -7.96 1.35
N ALA A 18 4.58 -7.24 0.58
CA ALA A 18 4.13 -6.66 -0.69
C ALA A 18 3.76 -7.71 -1.77
N LYS A 19 4.17 -8.97 -1.66
CA LYS A 19 3.78 -10.04 -2.61
C LYS A 19 2.46 -10.70 -2.22
N SER A 20 2.12 -10.74 -0.93
CA SER A 20 0.84 -11.29 -0.47
C SER A 20 -0.33 -10.34 -0.67
N LEU A 21 -0.09 -9.06 -0.94
CA LEU A 21 -1.14 -8.08 -1.21
C LEU A 21 -1.92 -8.40 -2.49
N THR A 22 -3.24 -8.45 -2.37
CA THR A 22 -4.19 -8.56 -3.49
C THR A 22 -4.23 -7.27 -4.31
N PRO A 23 -4.81 -7.28 -5.52
CA PRO A 23 -5.04 -6.04 -6.27
C PRO A 23 -5.83 -4.99 -5.49
N SER A 24 -6.84 -5.41 -4.73
CA SER A 24 -7.65 -4.52 -3.88
C SER A 24 -6.81 -3.86 -2.78
N ASP A 25 -5.96 -4.63 -2.08
CA ASP A 25 -5.09 -4.07 -1.04
C ASP A 25 -4.12 -3.02 -1.61
N ARG A 26 -3.58 -3.30 -2.80
CA ARG A 26 -2.68 -2.38 -3.51
C ARG A 26 -3.39 -1.09 -3.89
N GLN A 27 -4.63 -1.18 -4.35
CA GLN A 27 -5.46 -0.01 -4.65
C GLN A 27 -5.76 0.80 -3.38
N ALA A 28 -6.15 0.14 -2.29
CA ALA A 28 -6.39 0.80 -1.01
C ALA A 28 -5.14 1.53 -0.48
N LEU A 29 -3.95 0.94 -0.66
CA LEU A 29 -2.68 1.58 -0.32
C LEU A 29 -2.34 2.76 -1.22
N SER A 30 -2.63 2.66 -2.53
CA SER A 30 -2.50 3.76 -3.47
C SER A 30 -3.35 4.96 -3.01
N LEU A 31 -4.64 4.74 -2.74
CA LEU A 31 -5.56 5.79 -2.28
C LEU A 31 -5.13 6.41 -0.96
N GLN A 32 -4.72 5.61 0.04
CA GLN A 32 -4.21 6.12 1.32
C GLN A 32 -2.96 6.98 1.13
N ALA A 33 -2.04 6.56 0.25
CA ALA A 33 -0.82 7.29 -0.01
C ALA A 33 -1.07 8.60 -0.79
N LEU A 34 -2.04 8.61 -1.71
CA LEU A 34 -2.47 9.82 -2.44
C LEU A 34 -3.23 10.80 -1.56
N ALA A 35 -4.05 10.30 -0.64
CA ALA A 35 -4.76 11.12 0.32
C ALA A 35 -3.83 11.84 1.31
N ARG A 36 -2.57 11.37 1.46
CA ARG A 36 -1.54 11.94 2.35
C ARG A 36 -2.02 12.16 3.79
N THR A 37 -2.90 11.29 4.28
CA THR A 37 -3.45 11.36 5.64
C THR A 37 -2.41 11.05 6.72
N GLU A 38 -1.39 10.26 6.38
CA GLU A 38 -0.21 10.01 7.20
C GLU A 38 1.08 10.05 6.35
N PRO A 39 2.25 10.31 6.95
CA PRO A 39 3.52 10.21 6.26
C PRO A 39 3.74 8.82 5.62
N ILE A 40 4.27 8.79 4.39
CA ILE A 40 4.58 7.55 3.66
C ILE A 40 5.50 6.62 4.47
N SER A 41 6.37 7.17 5.32
CA SER A 41 7.23 6.39 6.21
C SER A 41 6.48 5.64 7.30
N GLN A 42 5.37 6.18 7.80
CA GLN A 42 4.49 5.54 8.79
C GLN A 42 3.57 4.53 8.11
N LEU A 43 2.99 4.90 6.96
CA LEU A 43 2.18 4.00 6.14
C LEU A 43 2.96 2.74 5.73
N ALA A 44 4.22 2.92 5.30
CA ALA A 44 5.11 1.81 4.95
C ALA A 44 5.36 0.86 6.13
N LYS A 45 5.60 1.41 7.33
CA LYS A 45 5.80 0.61 8.54
C LYS A 45 4.54 -0.15 8.92
N ARG A 46 3.39 0.52 8.92
CA ARG A 46 2.09 -0.06 9.31
C ARG A 46 1.72 -1.26 8.44
N HIS A 47 1.93 -1.14 7.13
CA HIS A 47 1.62 -2.21 6.17
C HIS A 47 2.81 -3.12 5.86
N GLN A 48 3.94 -2.95 6.56
CA GLN A 48 5.15 -3.76 6.41
C GLN A 48 5.68 -3.82 4.97
N VAL A 49 5.50 -2.74 4.22
CA VAL A 49 5.97 -2.60 2.83
C VAL A 49 7.08 -1.56 2.74
N SER A 50 7.85 -1.58 1.64
CA SER A 50 8.84 -0.54 1.41
C SER A 50 8.19 0.79 0.99
N ARG A 51 8.83 1.91 1.31
CA ARG A 51 8.41 3.24 0.80
C ARG A 51 8.40 3.28 -0.72
N ARG A 52 9.40 2.66 -1.36
CA ARG A 52 9.48 2.53 -2.83
C ARG A 52 8.26 1.81 -3.40
N PHE A 53 7.76 0.78 -2.72
CA PHE A 53 6.54 0.09 -3.12
C PHE A 53 5.33 1.02 -3.08
N LEU A 54 5.16 1.81 -2.01
CA LEU A 54 4.07 2.78 -1.90
C LEU A 54 4.14 3.86 -2.98
N TYR A 55 5.31 4.44 -3.23
CA TYR A 55 5.48 5.40 -4.33
C TYR A 55 5.08 4.81 -5.68
N ARG A 56 5.39 3.53 -5.94
CA ARG A 56 4.91 2.85 -7.15
C ARG A 56 3.39 2.65 -7.18
N GLN A 57 2.74 2.41 -6.04
CA GLN A 57 1.28 2.33 -6.00
C GLN A 57 0.65 3.72 -6.19
N MET A 58 1.26 4.79 -5.65
CA MET A 58 0.83 6.17 -5.88
C MET A 58 0.86 6.52 -7.36
N LEU A 59 1.99 6.29 -8.04
CA LEU A 59 2.13 6.58 -9.46
C LEU A 59 1.05 5.88 -10.30
N LYS A 60 0.77 4.60 -10.01
CA LYS A 60 -0.32 3.88 -10.68
C LYS A 60 -1.70 4.48 -10.42
N GLY A 61 -1.94 4.97 -9.20
CA GLY A 61 -3.19 5.62 -8.85
C GLY A 61 -3.33 6.98 -9.54
N GLU A 62 -2.26 7.76 -9.59
CA GLU A 62 -2.20 9.03 -10.33
C GLU A 62 -2.48 8.81 -11.82
N GLU A 63 -1.81 7.84 -12.46
CA GLU A 63 -2.05 7.48 -13.86
C GLU A 63 -3.50 7.04 -14.10
N ALA A 64 -4.08 6.24 -13.20
CA ALA A 64 -5.47 5.79 -13.34
C ALA A 64 -6.48 6.93 -13.18
N LEU A 65 -6.24 7.84 -12.24
CA LEU A 65 -7.06 9.04 -12.05
C LEU A 65 -6.91 9.98 -13.24
N GLU A 66 -5.69 10.22 -13.71
CA GLU A 66 -5.42 11.04 -14.88
C GLU A 66 -6.13 10.47 -16.11
N GLN A 67 -6.05 9.16 -16.35
CA GLN A 67 -6.81 8.51 -17.41
C GLN A 67 -8.31 8.72 -17.22
N ALA A 68 -8.86 8.44 -16.04
CA ALA A 68 -10.30 8.59 -15.80
C ALA A 68 -10.80 10.03 -15.98
N PHE A 69 -10.02 11.03 -15.59
CA PHE A 69 -10.40 12.45 -15.70
C PHE A 69 -10.05 13.07 -17.06
N ASN A 70 -9.03 12.57 -17.77
CA ASN A 70 -8.64 13.04 -19.12
C ASN A 70 -9.22 12.18 -20.26
N SER A 71 -9.85 11.06 -19.93
CA SER A 71 -10.73 10.33 -20.84
C SER A 71 -11.84 11.27 -21.26
N LYS A 72 -11.63 11.95 -22.39
CA LYS A 72 -12.74 12.49 -23.17
C LYS A 72 -13.59 11.28 -23.49
N GLU A 73 -14.80 11.23 -22.96
CA GLU A 73 -15.84 10.31 -23.39
C GLU A 73 -15.85 10.29 -24.93
N SER A 74 -15.18 9.29 -25.51
CA SER A 74 -15.53 8.80 -26.83
C SER A 74 -16.78 7.95 -26.60
N GLU A 75 -17.89 8.65 -26.37
CA GLU A 75 -19.22 8.13 -26.65
C GLU A 75 -19.26 7.87 -28.16
N GLU A 76 -19.11 6.60 -28.55
CA GLU A 76 -19.60 6.07 -29.83
C GLU A 76 -20.92 5.35 -29.61
#